data_AF-F6HZS5-F1
#
_entry.id   AF-F6HZS5-F1
#
_cell.length_a   1.000
_cell.length_b   1.000
_cell.length_c   1.000
_cell.angle_alpha   90.00
_cell.angle_beta   90.00
_cell.angle_gamma   90.00
#
_symmetry.space_group_name_H-M   'P 1'
#
loop_
_entity.id
_entity.type
_entity.pdbx_description
1 polymer ?
#
loop_
_entity_poly.entity_id
_entity_poly.type
_entity_poly.pdbx_seq_one_letter_code
_entity_poly.pdbx_strand_id
1 'polypeptide(L)'
;MASSISYFLFFSSLLFISSSNAQSSFRPHALVIPVSKDSSTLQYVTSINQRTPLVPLQLVVDLGGQFLWVDCEQNYVSSSYRPARCTSAQCSLARGSGCGNCFSAPKPGCNNTTCSVLPDNTVTRTASSDELAEDAVSVQSTDGSNPGRSVSVSKFLFSCAPTSLLEGLASGAKGMAGLAYCTSFTVRFCLQLP
;
A
#
# COMPACT_ATOMS: atom_id res chain seq x y z
N MET A 1 25.11 -59.37 16.20
CA MET A 1 25.87 -58.15 16.58
C MET A 1 25.97 -57.12 15.44
N ALA A 2 26.05 -57.51 14.15
CA ALA A 2 26.09 -56.56 13.03
C ALA A 2 24.79 -55.75 12.82
N SER A 3 23.63 -56.37 13.03
CA SER A 3 22.32 -55.71 12.83
C SER A 3 22.07 -54.53 13.78
N SER A 4 22.50 -54.64 15.05
CA SER A 4 22.34 -53.58 16.05
C SER A 4 23.17 -52.33 15.74
N ILE A 5 24.32 -52.48 15.07
CA ILE A 5 25.19 -51.36 14.67
C ILE A 5 24.57 -50.59 13.50
N SER A 6 23.93 -51.29 12.55
CA SER A 6 23.22 -50.67 11.42
C SER A 6 22.03 -49.82 11.88
N TYR A 7 21.27 -50.28 12.88
CA TYR A 7 20.18 -49.48 13.47
C TYR A 7 20.70 -48.24 14.20
N PHE A 8 21.84 -48.35 14.90
CA PHE A 8 22.44 -47.22 15.60
C PHE A 8 22.93 -46.13 14.65
N LEU A 9 23.52 -46.52 13.51
CA LEU A 9 23.97 -45.58 12.46
C LEU A 9 22.79 -44.89 11.76
N PHE A 10 21.68 -45.60 11.53
CA PHE A 10 20.45 -45.04 10.98
C PHE A 10 19.76 -44.07 11.96
N PHE A 11 19.80 -44.36 13.26
CA PHE A 11 19.26 -43.46 14.29
C PHE A 11 20.12 -42.20 14.44
N SER A 12 21.44 -42.33 14.30
CA SER A 12 22.38 -41.20 14.36
C SER A 12 22.26 -40.27 13.15
N SER A 13 21.98 -40.79 11.95
CA SER A 13 21.77 -39.96 10.74
C SER A 13 20.45 -39.17 10.76
N LEU A 14 19.42 -39.65 11.46
CA LEU A 14 18.16 -38.93 11.64
C LEU A 14 18.28 -37.75 12.62
N LEU A 15 19.24 -37.79 13.56
CA LEU A 15 19.47 -36.70 14.52
C LEU A 15 20.16 -35.47 13.89
N PHE A 16 20.80 -35.62 12.72
CA PHE A 16 21.44 -34.50 12.01
C PHE A 16 20.48 -33.70 11.11
N ILE A 17 19.20 -34.08 10.99
CA ILE A 17 18.25 -33.44 10.05
C ILE A 17 17.51 -32.24 10.66
N SER A 18 17.57 -32.00 11.97
CA SER A 18 16.65 -31.05 12.62
C SER A 18 17.33 -29.89 13.34
N SER A 19 17.99 -29.03 12.57
CA SER A 19 18.31 -27.67 13.00
C SER A 19 17.75 -26.66 11.99
N SER A 20 16.44 -26.74 11.74
CA SER A 20 15.73 -25.68 11.02
C SER A 20 15.75 -24.43 11.90
N ASN A 21 16.63 -23.48 11.61
CA ASN A 21 16.52 -22.13 12.16
C ASN A 21 15.21 -21.53 11.65
N ALA A 22 14.14 -21.66 12.43
CA ALA A 22 12.90 -20.94 12.17
C ALA A 22 13.22 -19.44 12.29
N GLN A 23 13.35 -18.76 11.15
CA GLN A 23 13.45 -17.30 11.14
C GLN A 23 12.16 -16.76 11.78
N SER A 24 12.30 -16.05 12.89
CA SER A 24 11.15 -15.38 13.50
C SER A 24 10.60 -14.37 12.50
N SER A 25 9.33 -14.56 12.12
CA SER A 25 8.63 -13.60 11.28
C SER A 25 8.40 -12.35 12.12
N PHE A 26 9.04 -11.24 11.75
CA PHE A 26 8.73 -9.95 12.36
C PHE A 26 7.42 -9.44 11.80
N ARG A 27 6.46 -9.26 12.70
CA ARG A 27 5.19 -8.59 12.45
C ARG A 27 5.06 -7.51 13.51
N PRO A 28 5.12 -6.22 13.13
CA PRO A 28 4.98 -5.16 14.11
C PRO A 28 3.57 -5.21 14.71
N HIS A 29 3.43 -4.81 15.98
CA HIS A 29 2.11 -4.73 16.62
C HIS A 29 1.42 -3.39 16.33
N ALA A 30 2.20 -2.38 15.92
CA ALA A 30 1.74 -1.04 15.62
C ALA A 30 2.64 -0.37 14.60
N LEU A 31 2.10 0.64 13.94
CA LEU A 31 2.76 1.42 12.91
C LEU A 31 2.61 2.90 13.24
N VAL A 32 3.56 3.70 12.78
CA VAL A 32 3.56 5.14 13.01
C VAL A 32 3.89 5.86 11.71
N ILE A 33 3.14 6.93 11.44
CA ILE A 33 3.42 7.84 10.34
C ILE A 33 3.42 9.26 10.93
N PRO A 34 4.49 10.04 10.74
CA PRO A 34 4.54 11.41 11.23
C PRO A 34 3.53 12.28 10.50
N VAL A 35 2.90 13.20 11.23
CA VAL A 35 1.98 14.19 10.68
C VAL A 35 2.43 15.57 11.11
N SER A 36 2.53 16.49 10.16
CA SER A 36 2.80 17.90 10.39
C SER A 36 1.68 18.76 9.84
N LYS A 37 1.52 19.97 10.36
CA LYS A 37 0.56 20.93 9.82
C LYS A 37 1.26 21.83 8.82
N ASP A 38 0.73 21.92 7.61
CA ASP A 38 1.16 22.90 6.61
C ASP A 38 0.68 24.30 7.02
N SER A 39 1.58 25.28 7.04
CA SER A 39 1.26 26.62 7.54
C SER A 39 0.44 27.46 6.56
N SER A 40 0.54 27.18 5.26
CA SER A 40 -0.14 27.94 4.20
C SER A 40 -1.60 27.52 4.05
N THR A 41 -1.85 26.21 4.00
CA THR A 41 -3.16 25.62 3.74
C THR A 41 -3.88 25.16 5.01
N LEU A 42 -3.18 25.12 6.15
CA LEU A 42 -3.63 24.56 7.43
C LEU A 42 -3.98 23.06 7.38
N GLN A 43 -3.64 22.39 6.28
CA GLN A 43 -3.85 20.96 6.11
C GLN A 43 -2.83 20.17 6.92
N TYR A 44 -3.21 18.95 7.31
CA TYR A 44 -2.30 18.00 7.93
C TYR A 44 -1.66 17.16 6.82
N VAL A 45 -0.34 17.09 6.81
CA VAL A 45 0.45 16.40 5.80
C VAL A 45 1.24 15.28 6.47
N THR A 46 1.35 14.17 5.77
CA THR A 46 2.13 13.00 6.17
C THR A 46 3.08 12.58 5.06
N SER A 47 4.04 11.72 5.38
CA SER A 47 5.00 11.19 4.41
C SER A 47 5.10 9.68 4.55
N ILE A 48 4.88 8.97 3.44
CA ILE A 48 5.07 7.53 3.32
C ILE A 48 6.08 7.25 2.20
N ASN A 49 6.70 6.07 2.21
CA ASN A 49 7.47 5.63 1.06
C ASN A 49 6.58 4.75 0.17
N GLN A 50 6.59 4.99 -1.14
CA GLN A 50 5.88 4.18 -2.12
C GLN A 50 6.79 3.86 -3.32
N ARG A 51 6.38 2.92 -4.16
CA ARG A 51 7.00 2.54 -5.45
C ARG A 51 8.23 1.63 -5.29
N THR A 52 8.75 1.17 -6.42
CA THR A 52 10.06 0.51 -6.52
C THR A 52 10.89 1.16 -7.63
N PRO A 53 12.03 1.83 -7.32
CA PRO A 53 12.61 2.04 -5.98
C PRO A 53 11.70 2.89 -5.08
N LEU A 54 11.81 2.69 -3.75
CA LEU A 54 11.02 3.43 -2.77
C LEU A 54 11.37 4.92 -2.82
N VAL A 55 10.35 5.76 -2.95
CA VAL A 55 10.47 7.22 -2.90
C VAL A 55 9.52 7.78 -1.84
N PRO A 56 9.95 8.80 -1.08
CA PRO A 56 9.07 9.49 -0.14
C PRO A 56 8.03 10.30 -0.89
N LEU A 57 6.78 10.22 -0.42
CA LEU A 57 5.62 10.89 -1.01
C LEU A 57 4.88 11.65 0.09
N GLN A 58 4.68 12.95 -0.13
CA GLN A 58 3.85 13.77 0.76
C GLN A 58 2.38 13.64 0.40
N LEU A 59 1.55 13.47 1.42
CA LEU A 59 0.12 13.23 1.29
C LEU A 59 -0.64 14.09 2.30
N VAL A 60 -1.75 14.67 1.89
CA VAL A 60 -2.67 15.33 2.81
C VAL A 60 -3.49 14.27 3.55
N VAL A 61 -3.60 14.40 4.86
CA VAL A 61 -4.37 13.47 5.70
C VAL A 61 -5.86 13.79 5.57
N ASP A 62 -6.65 12.81 5.14
CA ASP A 62 -8.10 12.90 5.09
C ASP A 62 -8.73 11.86 6.03
N LEU A 63 -9.24 12.31 7.17
CA LEU A 63 -9.89 11.41 8.15
C LEU A 63 -11.21 10.83 7.63
N GLY A 64 -11.86 11.49 6.66
CA GLY A 64 -13.11 11.03 6.04
C GLY A 64 -12.90 10.32 4.70
N GLY A 65 -11.68 10.33 4.16
CA GLY A 65 -11.33 9.71 2.89
C GLY A 65 -11.35 8.18 2.96
N GLN A 66 -11.96 7.55 1.96
CA GLN A 66 -12.17 6.10 1.92
C GLN A 66 -10.87 5.31 1.68
N PHE A 67 -9.91 5.93 1.01
CA PHE A 67 -8.68 5.27 0.59
C PHE A 67 -7.54 6.26 0.30
N LEU A 68 -6.33 5.71 0.20
CA LEU A 68 -5.18 6.40 -0.37
C LEU A 68 -5.40 6.64 -1.87
N TRP A 69 -5.15 7.86 -2.32
CA TRP A 69 -5.04 8.16 -3.74
C TRP A 69 -3.81 9.02 -4.04
N VAL A 70 -3.21 8.82 -5.21
CA VAL A 70 -1.95 9.44 -5.63
C VAL A 70 -2.01 9.86 -7.09
N ASP A 71 -1.40 11.00 -7.41
CA ASP A 71 -1.17 11.45 -8.79
C ASP A 71 -0.28 10.45 -9.54
N CYS A 72 -0.89 9.81 -10.55
CA CYS A 72 -0.22 8.87 -11.45
C CYS A 72 0.11 9.48 -12.81
N GLU A 73 -0.37 10.69 -13.12
CA GLU A 73 -0.13 11.33 -14.42
C GLU A 73 1.29 11.87 -14.54
N GLN A 74 1.79 12.48 -13.46
CA GLN A 74 3.10 13.13 -13.47
C GLN A 74 4.16 12.32 -12.74
N ASN A 75 5.19 11.90 -13.49
CA ASN A 75 6.42 11.31 -12.96
C ASN A 75 6.18 10.11 -12.02
N TYR A 76 5.15 9.30 -12.30
CA TYR A 76 4.93 8.03 -11.62
C TYR A 76 5.78 6.94 -12.30
N VAL A 77 6.84 6.51 -11.61
CA VAL A 77 7.75 5.47 -12.07
C VAL A 77 7.90 4.43 -10.97
N SER A 78 7.51 3.19 -11.26
CA SER A 78 7.61 2.07 -10.33
C SER A 78 7.64 0.75 -11.08
N SER A 79 8.59 -0.14 -10.75
CA SER A 79 8.63 -1.50 -11.31
C SER A 79 7.67 -2.47 -10.62
N SER A 80 7.13 -2.11 -9.44
CA SER A 80 6.16 -2.91 -8.69
C SER A 80 4.69 -2.50 -8.91
N TYR A 81 4.45 -1.43 -9.66
CA TYR A 81 3.10 -0.98 -10.02
C TYR A 81 2.33 -2.07 -10.76
N ARG A 82 1.09 -2.30 -10.34
CA ARG A 82 0.17 -3.23 -11.01
C ARG A 82 -1.24 -2.63 -11.05
N PRO A 83 -1.85 -2.50 -12.22
CA PRO A 83 -3.25 -2.12 -12.29
C PRO A 83 -4.16 -3.24 -11.77
N ALA A 84 -5.17 -2.91 -10.99
CA ALA A 84 -6.16 -3.87 -10.53
C ALA A 84 -7.16 -4.16 -11.66
N ARG A 85 -7.27 -5.43 -12.06
CA ARG A 85 -8.17 -5.82 -13.15
C ARG A 85 -9.64 -5.69 -12.74
N CYS A 86 -10.48 -5.41 -13.72
CA CYS A 86 -11.94 -5.54 -13.59
C CYS A 86 -12.30 -6.92 -13.02
N THR A 87 -13.37 -6.99 -12.21
CA THR A 87 -13.90 -8.21 -11.55
C THR A 87 -12.92 -8.98 -10.65
N SER A 88 -11.73 -8.43 -10.36
CA SER A 88 -10.77 -9.03 -9.44
C SER A 88 -11.21 -8.92 -7.98
N ALA A 89 -10.61 -9.74 -7.11
CA ALA A 89 -10.84 -9.67 -5.67
C ALA A 89 -10.45 -8.29 -5.11
N GLN A 90 -9.38 -7.68 -5.65
CA GLN A 90 -8.96 -6.32 -5.36
C GLN A 90 -10.07 -5.30 -5.63
N CYS A 91 -10.69 -5.39 -6.80
CA CYS A 91 -11.77 -4.49 -7.19
C CYS A 91 -12.99 -4.63 -6.26
N SER A 92 -13.33 -5.87 -5.91
CA SER A 92 -14.39 -6.16 -4.94
C SER A 92 -14.08 -5.59 -3.54
N LEU A 93 -12.84 -5.77 -3.07
CA LEU A 93 -12.37 -5.20 -1.79
C LEU A 93 -12.43 -3.67 -1.78
N ALA A 94 -12.10 -3.03 -2.90
CA ALA A 94 -12.15 -1.58 -3.09
C ALA A 94 -13.57 -1.02 -3.28
N ARG A 95 -14.59 -1.88 -3.39
CA ARG A 95 -15.95 -1.50 -3.80
C ARG A 95 -15.93 -0.69 -5.11
N GLY A 96 -15.18 -1.18 -6.09
CA GLY A 96 -15.03 -0.53 -7.39
C GLY A 96 -16.36 -0.14 -8.02
N SER A 97 -16.42 1.08 -8.55
CA SER A 97 -17.61 1.68 -9.15
C SER A 97 -17.92 1.13 -10.55
N GLY A 98 -16.94 0.47 -11.18
CA GLY A 98 -17.09 -0.10 -12.51
C GLY A 98 -15.76 -0.51 -13.11
N CYS A 99 -15.74 -0.63 -14.43
CA CYS A 99 -14.54 -0.98 -15.18
C CYS A 99 -14.31 0.00 -16.32
N GLY A 100 -13.06 0.45 -16.43
CA GLY A 100 -12.61 1.45 -17.39
C GLY A 100 -11.63 0.87 -18.41
N ASN A 101 -11.52 1.57 -19.53
CA ASN A 101 -10.45 1.41 -20.50
C ASN A 101 -9.78 2.78 -20.71
N CYS A 102 -8.48 2.77 -20.97
CA CYS A 102 -7.73 3.97 -21.31
C CYS A 102 -7.27 3.91 -22.76
N PHE A 103 -7.60 4.93 -23.54
CA PHE A 103 -7.33 4.99 -24.98
C PHE A 103 -5.96 5.61 -25.33
N SER A 104 -5.04 5.65 -24.37
CA SER A 104 -3.66 6.15 -24.55
C SER A 104 -2.65 5.03 -24.34
N ALA A 105 -1.36 5.33 -24.58
CA ALA A 105 -0.29 4.37 -24.35
C ALA A 105 -0.31 3.86 -22.89
N PRO A 106 -0.16 2.54 -22.65
CA PRO A 106 -0.21 1.98 -21.31
C PRO A 106 0.83 2.61 -20.38
N LYS A 107 0.38 3.10 -19.23
CA LYS A 107 1.21 3.69 -18.18
C LYS A 107 0.49 3.60 -16.83
N PRO A 108 1.13 3.91 -15.69
CA PRO A 108 0.42 4.06 -14.43
C PRO A 108 -0.77 5.03 -14.57
N GLY A 109 -1.94 4.64 -14.08
CA GLY A 109 -3.21 5.36 -14.23
C GLY A 109 -3.89 5.23 -15.60
N CYS A 110 -3.31 4.52 -16.57
CA CYS A 110 -3.88 4.34 -17.90
C CYS A 110 -3.66 2.92 -18.43
N ASN A 111 -4.64 2.05 -18.20
CA ASN A 111 -4.62 0.66 -18.65
C ASN A 111 -6.03 0.21 -19.10
N ASN A 112 -6.10 -0.92 -19.78
CA ASN A 112 -7.37 -1.50 -20.26
C ASN A 112 -7.93 -2.54 -19.30
N THR A 113 -9.26 -2.61 -19.22
CA THR A 113 -10.02 -3.57 -18.41
C THR A 113 -9.65 -3.50 -16.93
N THR A 114 -9.63 -2.29 -16.38
CA THR A 114 -9.19 -2.05 -15.00
C THR A 114 -10.32 -1.55 -14.13
N CYS A 115 -10.21 -1.81 -12.83
CA CYS A 115 -11.22 -1.43 -11.86
C CYS A 115 -11.20 0.07 -11.65
N SER A 116 -12.37 0.70 -11.69
CA SER A 116 -12.52 2.13 -11.42
C SER A 116 -12.99 2.36 -9.99
N VAL A 117 -12.43 3.38 -9.35
CA VAL A 117 -12.85 3.93 -8.06
C VAL A 117 -13.00 5.45 -8.19
N LEU A 118 -13.56 6.09 -7.15
CA LEU A 118 -13.84 7.53 -7.16
C LEU A 118 -12.97 8.27 -6.14
N PRO A 119 -11.69 8.57 -6.46
CA PRO A 119 -10.90 9.46 -5.61
C PRO A 119 -11.52 10.86 -5.61
N ASP A 120 -11.59 11.45 -4.41
CA ASP A 120 -12.08 12.79 -4.20
C ASP A 120 -11.10 13.66 -3.43
N ASN A 121 -11.03 14.92 -3.82
CA ASN A 121 -10.37 15.97 -3.06
C ASN A 121 -11.43 16.66 -2.19
N THR A 122 -11.42 16.35 -0.91
CA THR A 122 -12.39 16.90 0.06
C THR A 122 -12.19 18.38 0.36
N VAL A 123 -11.03 18.95 0.01
CA VAL A 123 -10.73 20.40 0.13
C VAL A 123 -11.49 21.19 -0.95
N THR A 124 -11.43 20.74 -2.20
CA THR A 124 -12.07 21.43 -3.33
C THR A 124 -13.44 20.84 -3.71
N ARG A 125 -13.81 19.70 -3.12
CA ARG A 125 -15.04 18.92 -3.40
C ARG A 125 -15.13 18.45 -4.85
N THR A 126 -13.98 18.14 -5.44
CA THR A 126 -13.91 17.54 -6.77
C THR A 126 -13.66 16.04 -6.66
N ALA A 127 -14.19 15.28 -7.60
CA ALA A 127 -13.96 13.85 -7.68
C ALA A 127 -13.76 13.47 -9.14
N SER A 128 -13.00 12.40 -9.35
CA SER A 128 -12.77 11.81 -10.66
C SER A 128 -13.01 10.30 -10.60
N SER A 129 -13.10 9.65 -11.76
CA SER A 129 -13.26 8.19 -11.85
C SER A 129 -11.98 7.62 -12.43
N ASP A 130 -11.21 6.94 -11.60
CA ASP A 130 -9.84 6.56 -11.94
C ASP A 130 -9.52 5.12 -11.58
N GLU A 131 -8.40 4.67 -12.09
CA GLU A 131 -7.89 3.31 -11.95
C GLU A 131 -7.49 2.98 -10.51
N LEU A 132 -7.97 1.85 -10.02
CA LEU A 132 -7.42 1.17 -8.84
C LEU A 132 -6.11 0.46 -9.19
N ALA A 133 -5.10 0.63 -8.36
CA ALA A 133 -3.78 0.03 -8.55
C ALA A 133 -3.23 -0.58 -7.26
N GLU A 134 -2.21 -1.43 -7.42
CA GLU A 134 -1.37 -1.96 -6.36
C GLU A 134 0.07 -1.46 -6.55
N ASP A 135 0.74 -1.09 -5.47
CA ASP A 135 2.19 -0.84 -5.49
C ASP A 135 2.81 -1.12 -4.11
N ALA A 136 4.14 -1.08 -4.04
CA ALA A 136 4.87 -1.18 -2.79
C ALA A 136 4.66 0.09 -1.95
N VAL A 137 4.30 -0.07 -0.68
CA VAL A 137 4.24 1.00 0.34
C VAL A 137 5.08 0.58 1.54
N SER A 138 5.78 1.52 2.16
CA SER A 138 6.58 1.29 3.36
C SER A 138 6.39 2.41 4.38
N VAL A 139 6.20 2.01 5.64
CA VAL A 139 6.10 2.92 6.80
C VAL A 139 6.87 2.35 7.98
N GLN A 140 6.99 3.13 9.05
CA GLN A 140 7.71 2.71 10.25
C GLN A 140 6.82 1.87 11.17
N SER A 141 7.37 0.79 11.70
CA SER A 141 6.82 0.13 12.89
C SER A 141 6.99 1.01 14.13
N THR A 142 6.27 0.70 15.20
CA THR A 142 6.46 1.34 16.51
C THR A 142 6.17 0.35 17.64
N ASP A 143 6.84 0.53 18.78
CA ASP A 143 6.51 -0.13 20.05
C ASP A 143 5.50 0.68 20.90
N GLY A 144 5.02 1.80 20.36
CA GLY A 144 4.14 2.76 21.04
C GLY A 144 4.89 3.94 21.66
N SER A 145 6.21 3.87 21.77
CA SER A 145 7.07 4.95 22.29
C SER A 145 7.98 5.53 21.21
N ASN A 146 8.56 4.68 20.36
CA ASN A 146 9.56 5.09 19.38
C ASN A 146 9.32 4.45 18.00
N PRO A 147 9.61 5.16 16.90
CA PRO A 147 9.68 4.56 15.57
C PRO A 147 10.73 3.44 15.53
N GLY A 148 10.32 2.28 15.04
CA GLY A 148 11.16 1.12 14.80
C GLY A 148 11.60 1.02 13.34
N ARG A 149 11.83 -0.21 12.90
CA ARG A 149 12.26 -0.52 11.53
C ARG A 149 11.12 -0.33 10.52
N SER A 150 11.47 -0.08 9.27
CA SER A 150 10.50 0.03 8.17
C SER A 150 9.88 -1.32 7.85
N VAL A 151 8.59 -1.30 7.52
CA VAL A 151 7.81 -2.46 7.12
C VAL A 151 7.12 -2.13 5.81
N SER A 152 7.15 -3.08 4.88
CA SER A 152 6.68 -2.87 3.52
C SER A 152 5.57 -3.84 3.13
N VAL A 153 4.66 -3.33 2.31
CA VAL A 153 3.55 -4.06 1.71
C VAL A 153 3.72 -3.96 0.23
N SER A 154 3.96 -5.08 -0.44
CA SER A 154 4.29 -5.10 -1.87
C SER A 154 3.10 -4.90 -2.81
N LYS A 155 1.87 -5.03 -2.29
CA LYS A 155 0.62 -4.96 -3.07
C LYS A 155 -0.42 -4.11 -2.33
N PHE A 156 -0.01 -2.93 -1.89
CA PHE A 156 -0.92 -2.00 -1.23
C PHE A 156 -1.88 -1.41 -2.25
N LEU A 157 -3.19 -1.51 -2.01
CA LEU A 157 -4.21 -1.00 -2.91
C LEU A 157 -4.40 0.52 -2.72
N PHE A 158 -4.42 1.26 -3.81
CA PHE A 158 -4.63 2.71 -3.83
C PHE A 158 -5.28 3.14 -5.15
N SER A 159 -5.88 4.33 -5.17
CA SER A 159 -6.38 4.92 -6.42
C SER A 159 -5.30 5.75 -7.10
N CYS A 160 -5.14 5.59 -8.41
CA CYS A 160 -4.56 6.65 -9.22
C CYS A 160 -5.52 7.84 -9.27
N ALA A 161 -5.00 9.04 -9.47
CA ALA A 161 -5.77 10.25 -9.67
C ALA A 161 -5.08 11.15 -10.72
N PRO A 162 -5.83 12.04 -11.39
CA PRO A 162 -5.27 13.03 -12.29
C PRO A 162 -4.60 14.16 -11.50
N THR A 163 -3.68 14.86 -12.15
CA THR A 163 -2.98 16.02 -11.56
C THR A 163 -3.96 17.10 -11.10
N SER A 164 -5.05 17.29 -11.83
CA SER A 164 -6.08 18.29 -11.51
C SER A 164 -6.70 18.09 -10.13
N LEU A 165 -6.71 16.85 -9.61
CA LEU A 165 -7.23 16.55 -8.29
C LEU A 165 -6.32 17.06 -7.16
N LEU A 166 -5.07 17.45 -7.45
CA LEU A 166 -4.15 18.05 -6.48
C LEU A 166 -4.43 19.53 -6.18
N GLU A 167 -5.36 20.16 -6.91
CA GLU A 167 -5.68 21.58 -6.71
C GLU A 167 -6.07 21.87 -5.26
N GLY A 168 -5.49 22.93 -4.68
CA GLY A 168 -5.76 23.36 -3.31
C GLY A 168 -5.08 22.51 -2.22
N LEU A 169 -4.37 21.43 -2.55
CA LEU A 169 -3.58 20.68 -1.58
C LEU A 169 -2.29 21.41 -1.20
N ALA A 170 -1.74 21.07 -0.03
CA ALA A 170 -0.46 21.57 0.46
C ALA A 170 0.65 21.42 -0.61
N SER A 171 1.52 22.42 -0.71
CA SER A 171 2.56 22.45 -1.74
C SER A 171 3.46 21.21 -1.65
N GLY A 172 3.58 20.49 -2.78
CA GLY A 172 4.38 19.28 -2.87
C GLY A 172 3.64 17.99 -2.52
N ALA A 173 2.40 18.07 -2.01
CA ALA A 173 1.54 16.91 -1.85
C ALA A 173 1.25 16.26 -3.21
N LYS A 174 1.23 14.93 -3.22
CA LYS A 174 0.96 14.10 -4.41
C LYS A 174 -0.33 13.30 -4.30
N GLY A 175 -1.15 13.61 -3.31
CA GLY A 175 -2.47 13.06 -3.13
C GLY A 175 -2.94 13.12 -1.69
N MET A 176 -3.89 12.26 -1.33
CA MET A 176 -4.47 12.23 0.01
C MET A 176 -4.46 10.82 0.60
N ALA A 177 -4.13 10.74 1.90
CA ALA A 177 -4.20 9.53 2.69
C ALA A 177 -5.57 9.48 3.40
N GLY A 178 -6.52 8.75 2.81
CA GLY A 178 -7.81 8.46 3.41
C GLY A 178 -7.71 7.50 4.60
N LEU A 179 -8.24 7.90 5.76
CA LEU A 179 -8.22 7.15 7.03
C LEU A 179 -9.62 6.85 7.57
N ALA A 180 -10.65 6.91 6.73
CA ALA A 180 -12.03 6.63 7.14
C ALA A 180 -12.19 5.21 7.69
N TYR A 181 -13.28 5.01 8.45
CA TYR A 181 -13.61 3.74 9.11
C TYR A 181 -13.60 2.56 8.14
N CYS A 182 -12.51 1.81 8.17
CA CYS A 182 -12.40 0.51 7.52
C CYS A 182 -13.26 -0.52 8.30
N THR A 183 -14.47 -0.82 7.82
CA THR A 183 -15.25 -1.94 8.36
C THR A 183 -14.47 -3.25 8.23
N SER A 184 -14.75 -4.25 9.09
CA SER A 184 -13.99 -5.51 9.24
C SER A 184 -13.66 -6.28 7.94
N PHE A 185 -14.48 -6.14 6.88
CA PHE A 185 -14.24 -6.74 5.55
C PHE A 185 -13.22 -5.96 4.69
N THR A 186 -12.95 -4.71 5.04
CA THR A 186 -12.12 -3.72 4.32
C THR A 186 -10.85 -3.36 5.11
N VAL A 187 -10.54 -4.04 6.21
CA VAL A 187 -9.34 -3.77 7.05
C VAL A 187 -8.03 -3.88 6.26
N ARG A 188 -8.02 -4.64 5.16
CA ARG A 188 -6.88 -4.67 4.24
C ARG A 188 -6.66 -3.37 3.48
N PHE A 189 -7.64 -2.47 3.36
CA PHE A 189 -7.55 -1.33 2.44
C PHE A 189 -6.97 -0.06 3.07
N CYS A 190 -7.34 0.28 4.31
CA CYS A 190 -6.90 1.56 4.91
C CYS A 190 -5.43 1.49 5.39
N LEU A 191 -5.00 0.33 5.87
CA LEU A 191 -3.63 0.07 6.31
C LEU A 191 -3.34 -1.39 6.04
N GLN A 192 -2.99 -1.74 4.79
CA GLN A 192 -2.60 -3.11 4.41
C GLN A 192 -1.25 -3.54 5.01
N LEU A 193 -0.89 -3.01 6.17
CA LEU A 193 0.40 -3.21 6.80
C LEU A 193 0.28 -4.37 7.82
N PRO A 194 1.28 -5.26 7.86
CA PRO A 194 1.20 -6.54 8.55
C PRO A 194 1.14 -6.44 10.07
#